data_AF-H3JSC9-F1
#
_entry.id   AF-H3JSC9-F1
#
_cell.length_a   1.000
_cell.length_b   1.000
_cell.length_c   1.000
_cell.angle_alpha   90.00
_cell.angle_beta   90.00
_cell.angle_gamma   90.00
#
_symmetry.space_group_name_H-M   'P 1'
#
loop_
_entity.id
_entity.type
_entity.pdbx_description
1 polymer ?
#
loop_
_entity_poly.entity_id
_entity_poly.type
_entity_poly.pdbx_seq_one_letter_code
_entity_poly.pdbx_strand_id
1 'polypeptide(L)'
;MMAASAFFFLSLSQFDKKWRTSVLVSGLITFIAAVHYFYMRDYWATFGESPTFFRYVDWVLTVPLMCLEFYLILKVAGAKQSLLWKMIIYSLIMLVTGYFGEVVDPSNAALWGFASGVAYFLIVYEIWIGEAAKLAKAAGGNTLAAHKI
;
A
#
# COMPACT_ATOMS: atom_id res chain seq x y z
N MET A 1 5.45 -5.04 -13.04
CA MET A 1 6.21 -4.83 -11.79
C MET A 1 7.71 -4.65 -12.06
N MET A 2 8.43 -5.64 -12.59
CA MET A 2 9.88 -5.52 -12.85
C MET A 2 10.31 -4.29 -13.68
N ALA A 3 9.61 -4.01 -14.79
CA ALA A 3 9.91 -2.83 -15.62
C ALA A 3 9.71 -1.50 -14.87
N ALA A 4 8.70 -1.41 -14.00
CA ALA A 4 8.46 -0.23 -13.18
C ALA A 4 9.54 -0.05 -12.10
N SER A 5 10.02 -1.15 -11.51
CA SER A 5 11.15 -1.10 -10.56
C SER A 5 12.42 -0.59 -11.23
N ALA A 6 12.74 -1.10 -12.43
CA ALA A 6 13.85 -0.59 -13.22
C ALA A 6 13.67 0.90 -13.52
N PHE A 7 12.47 1.31 -13.94
CA PHE A 7 12.17 2.73 -14.18
C PHE A 7 12.42 3.59 -12.94
N PHE A 8 11.84 3.25 -11.78
CA PHE A 8 11.98 4.05 -10.56
C PHE A 8 13.43 4.14 -10.05
N PHE A 9 14.18 3.04 -10.10
CA PHE A 9 15.59 3.05 -9.68
C PHE A 9 16.49 3.82 -10.64
N LEU A 10 16.27 3.69 -11.96
CA LEU A 10 17.08 4.36 -12.98
C LEU A 10 16.72 5.84 -13.15
N SER A 11 15.48 6.24 -12.85
CA SER A 11 15.02 7.63 -12.93
C SER A 11 15.30 8.45 -11.67
N LEU A 12 15.88 7.86 -10.61
CA LEU A 12 16.05 8.51 -9.31
C LEU A 12 16.80 9.86 -9.37
N SER A 13 17.79 9.98 -10.25
CA SER A 13 18.57 11.20 -10.45
C SER A 13 17.76 12.35 -11.06
N GLN A 14 16.67 12.04 -11.78
CA GLN A 14 15.80 12.99 -12.46
C GLN A 14 14.83 13.69 -11.51
N PHE A 15 14.65 13.17 -10.29
CA PHE A 15 13.78 13.76 -9.28
C PHE A 15 14.52 14.66 -8.30
N ASP A 16 13.84 15.71 -7.85
CA ASP A 16 14.30 16.58 -6.75
C ASP A 16 14.63 15.75 -5.52
N LYS A 17 15.68 16.17 -4.78
CA LYS A 17 16.17 15.48 -3.58
C LYS A 17 15.06 15.18 -2.55
N LYS A 18 14.06 16.06 -2.42
CA LYS A 18 12.94 15.90 -1.48
C LYS A 18 12.00 14.74 -1.81
N TRP A 19 11.93 14.30 -3.07
CA TRP A 19 11.04 13.22 -3.53
C TRP A 19 11.76 11.88 -3.71
N ARG A 20 13.09 11.87 -3.74
CA ARG A 20 13.89 10.66 -4.00
C ARG A 20 13.57 9.51 -3.05
N THR A 21 13.33 9.80 -1.76
CA THR A 21 12.92 8.76 -0.81
C THR A 21 11.57 8.15 -1.18
N SER A 22 10.60 8.96 -1.62
CA SER A 22 9.30 8.47 -2.09
C SER A 22 9.47 7.55 -3.29
N VAL A 23 10.23 7.99 -4.30
CA VAL A 23 10.48 7.24 -5.54
C VAL A 23 11.24 5.92 -5.27
N LEU A 24 12.20 5.93 -4.34
CA LEU A 24 12.88 4.71 -3.89
C LEU A 24 11.90 3.71 -3.26
N VAL A 25 10.98 4.19 -2.42
CA VAL A 25 9.95 3.34 -1.81
C VAL A 25 9.03 2.76 -2.90
N SER A 26 8.60 3.54 -3.90
CA SER A 26 7.83 3.02 -5.06
C SER A 26 8.62 1.94 -5.83
N GLY A 27 9.93 2.15 -6.02
CA GLY A 27 10.84 1.16 -6.59
C GLY A 27 10.89 -0.13 -5.78
N LEU A 28 11.00 -0.03 -4.45
CA LEU A 28 10.99 -1.19 -3.54
C LEU A 28 9.65 -1.94 -3.58
N ILE A 29 8.52 -1.23 -3.53
CA ILE A 29 7.18 -1.84 -3.60
C ILE A 29 7.04 -2.66 -4.88
N THR A 30 7.33 -2.03 -6.03
CA THR A 30 7.23 -2.71 -7.32
C THR A 30 8.22 -3.87 -7.46
N PHE A 31 9.40 -3.78 -6.83
CA PHE A 31 10.41 -4.84 -6.88
C PHE A 31 9.99 -6.05 -6.03
N ILE A 32 9.52 -5.82 -4.81
CA ILE A 32 8.97 -6.86 -3.93
C ILE A 32 7.83 -7.58 -4.65
N ALA A 33 6.89 -6.81 -5.21
CA ALA A 33 5.80 -7.36 -6.00
C ALA A 33 6.32 -8.19 -7.19
N ALA A 34 7.31 -7.69 -7.94
CA ALA A 34 7.87 -8.42 -9.07
C ALA A 34 8.40 -9.80 -8.66
N VAL A 35 9.16 -9.88 -7.57
CA VAL A 35 9.68 -11.14 -7.03
C VAL A 35 8.54 -12.08 -6.60
N HIS A 36 7.56 -11.57 -5.86
CA HIS A 36 6.43 -12.39 -5.40
C HIS A 36 5.57 -12.89 -6.56
N TYR A 37 5.37 -12.08 -7.61
CA TYR A 37 4.66 -12.52 -8.82
C TYR A 37 5.38 -13.64 -9.58
N PHE A 38 6.72 -13.68 -9.57
CA PHE A 38 7.44 -14.84 -10.12
C PHE A 38 7.18 -16.11 -9.31
N TYR A 39 7.26 -16.04 -7.98
CA TYR A 39 6.95 -17.19 -7.12
C TYR A 39 5.50 -17.66 -7.28
N MET A 40 4.55 -16.73 -7.34
CA MET A 40 3.14 -17.04 -7.54
C MET A 40 2.87 -17.69 -8.90
N ARG A 41 3.52 -17.20 -9.96
CA ARG A 41 3.43 -17.80 -11.30
C ARG A 41 3.91 -19.24 -11.29
N ASP A 42 5.08 -19.48 -10.69
CA ASP A 42 5.70 -20.81 -10.67
C ASP A 42 4.89 -21.79 -9.79
N TYR A 43 4.33 -21.30 -8.68
CA TYR A 43 3.40 -22.06 -7.85
C TYR A 43 2.14 -22.45 -8.64
N TRP A 44 1.48 -21.50 -9.30
CA TRP A 44 0.29 -21.80 -10.09
C TRP A 44 0.59 -22.77 -11.24
N ALA A 45 1.73 -22.62 -11.92
CA ALA A 45 2.14 -23.51 -13.00
C ALA A 45 2.40 -24.95 -12.51
N THR A 46 2.84 -25.12 -11.27
CA THR A 46 3.16 -26.43 -10.69
C THR A 46 1.95 -27.11 -10.05
N PHE A 47 1.13 -26.35 -9.33
CA PHE A 47 0.06 -26.90 -8.48
C PHE A 47 -1.35 -26.67 -9.05
N GLY A 48 -1.52 -25.76 -10.02
CA GLY A 48 -2.84 -25.41 -10.59
C GLY A 48 -3.74 -24.62 -9.63
N GLU A 49 -3.24 -24.28 -8.44
CA GLU A 49 -3.99 -23.61 -7.38
C GLU A 49 -3.62 -22.13 -7.24
N SER A 50 -4.53 -21.36 -6.68
CA SER A 50 -4.31 -19.95 -6.39
C SER A 50 -3.34 -19.80 -5.19
N PRO A 51 -2.19 -19.11 -5.34
CA PRO A 51 -1.20 -18.94 -4.28
C PRO A 51 -1.60 -17.85 -3.26
N THR A 52 -2.70 -18.04 -2.54
CA THR A 52 -3.27 -17.03 -1.60
C THR A 52 -2.25 -16.63 -0.54
N PHE A 53 -1.54 -17.59 0.06
CA PHE A 53 -0.50 -17.30 1.06
C PHE A 53 0.59 -16.34 0.52
N PHE A 54 1.12 -16.58 -0.68
CA PHE A 54 2.13 -15.69 -1.27
C PHE A 54 1.60 -14.28 -1.54
N ARG A 55 0.31 -14.13 -1.90
CA ARG A 55 -0.31 -12.80 -2.03
C ARG A 55 -0.36 -12.07 -0.70
N TYR A 56 -0.77 -12.74 0.37
CA TYR A 56 -0.87 -12.11 1.68
C TYR A 56 0.50 -11.74 2.25
N VAL A 57 1.54 -12.53 1.99
CA VAL A 57 2.93 -12.15 2.32
C VAL A 57 3.35 -10.91 1.53
N ASP A 58 3.10 -10.86 0.22
CA ASP A 58 3.38 -9.68 -0.61
C ASP A 58 2.64 -8.44 -0.08
N TRP A 59 1.36 -8.56 0.26
CA TRP A 59 0.54 -7.45 0.76
C TRP A 59 0.97 -6.95 2.13
N VAL A 60 1.33 -7.84 3.06
CA VAL A 60 1.83 -7.44 4.38
C VAL A 60 3.14 -6.66 4.26
N LEU A 61 3.94 -6.90 3.23
CA LEU A 61 5.16 -6.13 2.96
C LEU A 61 4.88 -4.84 2.18
N THR A 62 4.08 -4.90 1.12
CA THR A 62 3.89 -3.79 0.18
C THR A 62 2.88 -2.76 0.68
N VAL A 63 1.81 -3.15 1.38
CA VAL A 63 0.77 -2.21 1.84
C VAL A 63 1.29 -1.22 2.88
N PRO A 64 2.04 -1.64 3.93
CA PRO A 64 2.66 -0.67 4.85
C PRO A 64 3.66 0.25 4.15
N LEU A 65 4.39 -0.25 3.14
CA LEU A 65 5.28 0.57 2.32
C LEU A 65 4.51 1.59 1.47
N MET A 66 3.35 1.24 0.92
CA MET A 66 2.46 2.18 0.23
C MET A 66 1.91 3.25 1.19
N CYS A 67 1.56 2.88 2.43
CA CYS A 67 1.19 3.87 3.45
C CYS A 67 2.37 4.80 3.81
N LEU A 68 3.59 4.26 3.87
CA LEU A 68 4.82 5.04 4.06
C LEU A 68 5.08 6.00 2.90
N GLU A 69 4.94 5.54 1.66
CA GLU A 69 5.07 6.37 0.46
C GLU A 69 4.08 7.54 0.49
N PHE A 70 2.79 7.25 0.74
CA PHE A 70 1.76 8.27 0.85
C PHE A 70 2.07 9.29 1.96
N TYR A 71 2.51 8.80 3.12
CA TYR A 71 2.96 9.67 4.21
C TYR A 71 4.15 10.54 3.81
N LEU A 72 5.15 10.02 3.10
CA LEU A 72 6.32 10.80 2.67
C LEU A 72 5.92 11.96 1.76
N ILE A 73 4.87 11.79 0.94
CA ILE A 73 4.31 12.87 0.12
C ILE A 73 3.69 13.95 1.00
N LEU A 74 2.85 13.55 1.96
CA LEU A 74 2.18 14.48 2.88
C LEU A 74 3.10 15.04 3.97
N LYS A 75 4.25 14.43 4.23
CA LYS A 75 5.25 14.93 5.18
C LYS A 75 5.76 16.30 4.77
N VAL A 76 5.88 16.54 3.46
CA VAL A 76 6.23 17.87 2.91
C VAL A 76 5.14 18.91 3.21
N ALA A 77 3.90 18.47 3.42
CA ALA A 77 2.74 19.27 3.84
C ALA A 77 2.56 19.36 5.38
N GLY A 78 3.49 18.80 6.17
CA GLY A 78 3.42 18.82 7.64
C GLY A 78 2.69 17.64 8.28
N ALA A 79 2.52 16.52 7.57
CA ALA A 79 1.94 15.31 8.17
C ALA A 79 2.73 14.81 9.39
N LYS A 80 2.00 14.41 10.42
CA LYS A 80 2.56 13.81 11.64
C LYS A 80 2.76 12.31 11.49
N GLN A 81 3.74 11.76 12.19
CA GLN A 81 4.00 10.32 12.22
C GLN A 81 2.81 9.51 12.77
N SER A 82 1.91 10.14 13.53
CA SER A 82 0.65 9.52 13.97
C SER A 82 -0.23 9.08 12.80
N LEU A 83 -0.26 9.84 11.69
CA LEU A 83 -1.03 9.50 10.49
C LEU A 83 -0.47 8.21 9.85
N LEU A 84 0.85 8.10 9.73
CA LEU A 84 1.51 6.90 9.21
C LEU A 84 1.14 5.65 10.02
N TRP A 85 1.30 5.71 11.35
CA TRP A 85 1.01 4.57 12.21
C TRP A 85 -0.46 4.19 12.20
N LYS A 86 -1.37 5.18 12.16
CA LYS A 86 -2.80 4.94 12.03
C LYS A 86 -3.11 4.17 10.74
N MET A 87 -2.57 4.61 9.61
CA MET A 87 -2.76 3.93 8.32
C MET A 87 -2.17 2.52 8.30
N ILE A 88 -0.97 2.32 8.86
CA ILE A 88 -0.35 0.99 8.98
C ILE A 88 -1.24 0.07 9.82
N ILE A 89 -1.72 0.52 10.98
CA ILE A 89 -2.57 -0.31 11.85
C ILE A 89 -3.87 -0.70 11.13
N TYR A 90 -4.55 0.24 10.47
CA TYR A 90 -5.76 -0.09 9.71
C TYR A 90 -5.46 -1.07 8.56
N SER A 91 -4.33 -0.91 7.88
CA SER A 91 -3.93 -1.83 6.81
C SER A 91 -3.65 -3.25 7.32
N LEU A 92 -3.01 -3.38 8.50
CA LEU A 92 -2.76 -4.67 9.12
C LEU A 92 -4.06 -5.35 9.55
N ILE A 93 -5.00 -4.61 10.15
CA ILE A 93 -6.32 -5.14 10.50
C ILE A 93 -7.04 -5.63 9.24
N MET A 94 -7.04 -4.82 8.18
CA MET A 94 -7.66 -5.17 6.89
C MET A 94 -7.06 -6.48 6.31
N LEU A 95 -5.74 -6.62 6.31
CA LEU A 95 -5.06 -7.78 5.75
C LEU A 95 -5.22 -9.03 6.63
N VAL A 96 -5.10 -8.91 7.96
CA VAL A 96 -5.26 -10.06 8.86
C VAL A 96 -6.70 -10.59 8.81
N THR A 97 -7.69 -9.71 8.85
CA THR A 97 -9.10 -10.12 8.77
C THR A 97 -9.44 -10.70 7.39
N GLY A 98 -8.88 -10.15 6.30
CA GLY A 98 -9.01 -10.72 4.96
C GLY A 98 -8.43 -12.13 4.88
N TYR A 99 -7.21 -12.34 5.40
CA TYR A 99 -6.56 -13.64 5.40
C TYR A 99 -7.35 -14.68 6.20
N PHE A 100 -7.89 -14.27 7.35
CA PHE A 100 -8.75 -15.13 8.15
C PHE A 100 -10.01 -15.55 7.37
N GLY A 101 -10.67 -14.63 6.69
CA GLY A 101 -11.87 -14.93 5.90
C GLY A 101 -11.60 -15.78 4.66
N GLU A 102 -10.43 -15.65 4.03
CA GLU A 102 -10.10 -16.41 2.82
C GLU A 102 -9.49 -17.78 3.09
N VAL A 103 -8.70 -17.94 4.16
CA VAL A 103 -7.86 -19.12 4.37
C VAL A 103 -8.16 -19.87 5.67
N VAL A 104 -8.40 -19.15 6.77
CA VAL A 104 -8.49 -19.76 8.11
C VAL A 104 -9.91 -20.18 8.47
N ASP A 105 -10.89 -19.33 8.16
CA ASP A 105 -12.31 -19.55 8.40
C ASP A 105 -13.17 -19.13 7.20
N PRO A 106 -13.11 -19.89 6.08
CA PRO A 106 -13.92 -19.61 4.90
C PRO A 106 -15.42 -19.70 5.14
N SER A 107 -15.84 -20.44 6.19
CA SER A 107 -17.25 -20.62 6.54
C SER A 107 -17.92 -19.30 6.96
N ASN A 108 -17.15 -18.39 7.55
CA ASN A 108 -17.59 -17.05 7.95
C ASN A 108 -16.95 -15.95 7.09
N ALA A 109 -16.58 -16.25 5.84
CA ALA A 109 -15.90 -15.31 4.95
C ALA A 109 -16.63 -13.95 4.82
N ALA A 110 -17.96 -13.94 4.86
CA ALA A 110 -18.74 -12.70 4.81
C ALA A 110 -18.52 -11.80 6.04
N LEU A 111 -18.42 -12.39 7.23
CA LEU A 111 -18.18 -11.65 8.48
C LEU A 111 -16.76 -11.08 8.51
N TRP A 112 -15.77 -11.89 8.17
CA TRP A 112 -14.38 -11.48 8.07
C TRP A 112 -14.15 -10.44 6.97
N GLY A 113 -14.81 -10.62 5.82
CA GLY A 113 -14.83 -9.65 4.72
C GLY A 113 -15.48 -8.32 5.11
N PHE A 114 -16.55 -8.33 5.92
CA PHE A 114 -17.12 -7.11 6.48
C PHE A 114 -16.14 -6.40 7.40
N ALA A 115 -15.48 -7.13 8.32
CA ALA A 115 -14.47 -6.54 9.21
C ALA A 115 -13.28 -5.94 8.43
N SER A 116 -12.80 -6.64 7.41
CA SER A 116 -11.75 -6.15 6.50
C SER A 116 -12.22 -4.91 5.74
N GLY A 117 -13.46 -4.93 5.22
CA GLY A 117 -14.08 -3.81 4.53
C GLY A 117 -14.21 -2.57 5.41
N VAL A 118 -14.59 -2.71 6.68
CA VAL A 118 -14.62 -1.58 7.63
C VAL A 118 -13.24 -0.96 7.77
N ALA A 119 -12.19 -1.78 7.94
CA ALA A 119 -10.82 -1.28 8.04
C ALA A 119 -10.38 -0.56 6.74
N TYR A 120 -10.75 -1.09 5.57
CA TYR A 120 -10.53 -0.43 4.28
C TYR A 120 -11.22 0.94 4.21
N PHE A 121 -12.51 1.03 4.57
CA PHE A 121 -13.25 2.29 4.53
C PHE A 121 -12.72 3.32 5.54
N LEU A 122 -12.15 2.89 6.67
CA LEU A 122 -11.45 3.79 7.59
C LEU A 122 -10.20 4.40 6.95
N ILE A 123 -9.44 3.63 6.17
CA ILE A 123 -8.30 4.15 5.38
C ILE A 123 -8.80 5.16 4.35
N VAL A 124 -9.82 4.80 3.56
CA VAL A 124 -10.39 5.68 2.53
C VAL A 124 -10.90 6.98 3.15
N TYR A 125 -11.60 6.91 4.28
CA TYR A 125 -12.07 8.07 5.02
C TYR A 125 -10.91 8.98 5.43
N GLU A 126 -9.83 8.42 5.98
CA GLU A 126 -8.64 9.18 6.39
C GLU A 126 -7.99 9.90 5.21
N ILE A 127 -7.93 9.24 4.04
CA ILE A 127 -7.38 9.81 2.80
C ILE A 127 -8.29 10.93 2.28
N TRP A 128 -9.59 10.71 2.11
CA TRP A 128 -10.48 11.63 1.37
C TRP A 128 -11.08 12.76 2.21
N ILE A 129 -11.31 12.51 3.50
CA ILE A 129 -12.06 13.42 4.39
C ILE A 129 -11.24 13.77 5.65
N GLY A 130 -10.36 12.88 6.07
CA GLY A 130 -9.58 12.98 7.30
C GLY A 130 -8.41 13.96 7.28
N GLU A 131 -7.41 13.64 8.09
CA GLU A 131 -6.20 14.44 8.30
C GLU A 131 -5.41 14.59 6.99
N ALA A 132 -5.32 13.53 6.17
CA ALA A 132 -4.60 13.56 4.91
C ALA A 132 -5.21 14.57 3.91
N ALA A 133 -6.53 14.57 3.74
CA ALA A 133 -7.22 15.53 2.87
C ALA A 133 -7.06 16.97 3.33
N LYS A 134 -7.10 17.21 4.64
CA LYS A 134 -6.90 18.55 5.21
C LYS A 134 -5.47 19.05 4.97
N LEU A 135 -4.48 18.18 5.16
CA LEU A 135 -3.07 18.50 4.90
C LEU A 135 -2.81 18.76 3.41
N ALA A 136 -3.37 17.94 2.52
CA ALA A 136 -3.25 18.15 1.09
C ALA A 136 -3.86 19.48 0.64
N LYS A 137 -5.04 19.84 1.16
CA LYS A 137 -5.69 21.13 0.90
C LYS A 137 -4.88 22.32 1.44
N ALA A 138 -4.30 22.19 2.63
CA ALA A 138 -3.48 23.23 3.24
C ALA A 138 -2.17 23.47 2.46
N ALA A 139 -1.55 22.42 1.91
CA ALA A 139 -0.32 22.55 1.14
C ALA A 139 -0.52 23.14 -0.26
N GLY A 140 -1.67 22.89 -0.89
CA GLY A 140 -1.96 23.38 -2.25
C GLY A 140 -1.00 22.85 -3.32
N GLY A 141 -1.04 23.48 -4.50
CA GLY A 141 -0.12 23.20 -5.61
C GLY A 141 -0.07 21.72 -6.04
N ASN A 142 1.15 21.23 -6.29
CA ASN A 142 1.40 19.87 -6.77
C ASN A 142 0.95 18.78 -5.78
N THR A 143 1.00 19.04 -4.48
CA THR A 143 0.57 18.09 -3.44
C THR A 143 -0.95 17.91 -3.45
N LEU A 144 -1.70 19.00 -3.62
CA LEU A 144 -3.16 18.92 -3.76
C LEU A 144 -3.57 18.28 -5.09
N ALA A 145 -2.86 18.59 -6.18
CA ALA A 145 -3.10 17.97 -7.48
C ALA A 145 -2.89 16.45 -7.42
N ALA A 146 -1.79 15.99 -6.81
CA ALA A 146 -1.51 14.56 -6.64
C ALA A 146 -2.52 13.84 -5.74
N HIS A 147 -3.15 14.55 -4.79
CA HIS A 147 -4.14 13.98 -3.89
C HIS A 147 -5.55 13.83 -4.48
N LYS A 148 -5.88 14.60 -5.54
CA LYS A 148 -7.22 14.63 -6.15
C LYS A 148 -7.46 13.59 -7.25
N ILE A 149 -6.45 12.76 -7.54
CA ILE A 149 -6.50 11.73 -8.61
C ILE A 149 -7.20 10.47 -8.08
#